data_AF-A0A7Y2FP83-F1
#
_entry.id   AF-A0A7Y2FP83-F1
#
_cell.length_a   1.000
_cell.length_b   1.000
_cell.length_c   1.000
_cell.angle_alpha   90.00
_cell.angle_beta   90.00
_cell.angle_gamma   90.00
#
_symmetry.space_group_name_H-M   'P 1'
#
loop_
_entity.id
_entity.type
_entity.pdbx_description
1 polymer ?
#
loop_
_entity_poly.entity_id
_entity_poly.type
_entity_poly.pdbx_seq_one_letter_code
_entity_poly.pdbx_strand_id
1 'polypeptide(L)'
;MSEVHRSAAGLLHRVADGGEIPIEVLREFAELVLHPELVAGARAVLDGPPEFALRRALELASVVLAVRVGAEREQAKEGTK
;
A
#
# COMPACT_ATOMS: atom_id res chain seq x y z
N MET A 1 -0.33 9.81 9.02
CA MET A 1 -0.92 10.95 8.26
C MET A 1 0.12 11.98 7.84
N SER A 2 0.98 12.54 8.71
CA SER A 2 1.91 13.61 8.28
C SER A 2 3.03 13.13 7.34
N GLU A 3 3.52 11.90 7.50
CA GLU A 3 4.53 11.32 6.59
C GLU A 3 3.98 11.04 5.19
N VAL A 4 2.75 10.52 5.09
CA VAL A 4 2.07 10.30 3.79
C VAL A 4 1.93 11.61 3.02
N HIS A 5 1.47 12.68 3.68
CA HIS A 5 1.36 14.00 3.05
C HIS A 5 2.72 14.56 2.61
N ARG A 6 3.76 14.36 3.42
CA ARG A 6 5.13 14.79 3.08
C ARG A 6 5.66 14.04 1.85
N SER A 7 5.50 12.72 1.80
CA SER A 7 5.94 11.90 0.66
C SER A 7 5.11 12.19 -0.61
N ALA A 8 3.80 12.41 -0.47
CA ALA A 8 2.93 12.82 -1.59
C ALA A 8 3.35 14.18 -2.17
N ALA A 9 3.65 15.16 -1.31
CA ALA A 9 4.14 16.47 -1.74
C ALA A 9 5.49 16.36 -2.46
N GLY A 10 6.41 15.53 -1.96
CA GLY A 10 7.70 15.29 -2.60
C GLY A 10 7.59 14.64 -3.98
N LEU A 11 6.62 13.75 -4.18
CA LEU A 11 6.30 13.15 -5.48
C LEU A 11 5.70 14.16 -6.45
N LEU A 12 4.72 14.95 -5.99
CA LEU A 12 4.07 15.98 -6.80
C LEU A 12 5.06 17.06 -7.28
N HIS A 13 5.98 17.48 -6.42
CA HIS A 13 7.03 18.42 -6.80
C HIS A 13 7.96 17.85 -7.87
N ARG A 14 8.39 16.58 -7.73
CA ARG A 14 9.25 15.92 -8.72
C ARG A 14 8.58 15.80 -10.10
N VAL A 15 7.28 15.50 -10.14
CA VAL A 15 6.49 15.47 -11.37
C VAL A 15 6.36 16.88 -11.98
N ALA A 16 6.09 17.89 -11.16
CA ALA A 16 5.94 19.27 -11.61
C ALA A 16 7.24 19.83 -12.22
N ASP A 17 8.39 19.40 -11.72
CA ASP A 17 9.72 19.76 -12.22
C ASP A 17 10.13 18.95 -13.47
N GLY A 18 9.26 18.06 -13.97
CA GLY A 18 9.54 17.21 -15.13
C GLY A 18 10.59 16.12 -14.86
N GLY A 19 10.90 15.86 -13.59
CA GLY A 19 11.88 14.88 -13.17
C GLY A 19 11.37 13.45 -13.29
N GLU A 20 12.28 12.53 -13.60
CA GLU A 20 11.98 11.10 -13.48
C GLU A 20 11.68 10.75 -12.02
N ILE A 21 10.71 9.86 -11.82
CA ILE A 21 10.39 9.31 -10.50
C ILE A 21 11.07 7.94 -10.40
N PRO A 22 12.08 7.77 -9.55
CA PRO A 22 12.65 6.46 -9.27
C PRO A 22 11.57 5.52 -8.73
N ILE A 23 11.55 4.28 -9.20
CA ILE A 23 10.53 3.30 -8.84
C ILE A 23 10.55 2.97 -7.34
N GLU A 24 11.71 3.12 -6.70
CA GLU A 24 11.92 2.97 -5.27
C GLU A 24 11.09 3.98 -4.46
N VAL A 25 10.97 5.21 -4.96
CA VAL A 25 10.19 6.27 -4.28
C VAL A 25 8.68 6.00 -4.41
N LEU A 26 8.24 5.45 -5.55
CA LEU A 26 6.87 5.00 -5.71
C LEU A 26 6.55 3.80 -4.81
N ARG A 27 7.52 2.90 -4.62
CA ARG A 27 7.39 1.75 -3.72
C ARG A 27 7.27 2.19 -2.26
N GLU A 28 8.16 3.03 -1.78
CA GLU A 28 8.12 3.58 -0.42
C GLU A 28 6.81 4.33 -0.15
N PHE A 29 6.34 5.13 -1.12
CA PHE A 29 5.06 5.82 -0.99
C PHE A 29 3.88 4.85 -0.97
N ALA A 30 3.88 3.82 -1.83
CA ALA A 30 2.86 2.80 -1.83
C ALA A 30 2.81 2.05 -0.49
N GLU A 31 3.94 1.69 0.11
CA GLU A 31 4.03 1.07 1.43
C GLU A 31 3.47 1.97 2.54
N LEU A 32 3.81 3.26 2.50
CA LEU A 32 3.29 4.27 3.44
C LEU A 32 1.77 4.48 3.33
N VAL A 33 1.18 4.28 2.16
CA VAL A 33 -0.28 4.40 1.94
C VAL A 33 -1.01 3.09 2.21
N LEU A 34 -0.41 1.95 1.87
CA LEU A 34 -0.96 0.61 2.08
C LEU A 34 -1.20 0.32 3.56
N HIS A 35 -0.30 0.74 4.45
CA HIS A 35 -0.44 0.46 5.87
C HIS A 35 -1.67 1.13 6.51
N PRO A 36 -1.92 2.45 6.32
CA PRO A 36 -3.17 3.10 6.71
C PRO A 36 -4.43 2.46 6.12
N GLU A 37 -4.41 2.09 4.83
CA GLU A 37 -5.56 1.46 4.16
C GLU A 37 -5.87 0.07 4.73
N LEU A 38 -4.85 -0.73 5.03
CA LEU A 38 -5.02 -2.03 5.70
C LEU A 38 -5.58 -1.88 7.11
N VAL A 39 -5.14 -0.86 7.86
CA VAL A 39 -5.68 -0.55 9.19
C VAL A 39 -7.13 -0.08 9.10
N ALA A 40 -7.47 0.76 8.13
CA ALA A 40 -8.84 1.21 7.89
C ALA A 40 -9.76 0.05 7.48
N GLY A 41 -9.29 -0.83 6.59
CA GLY A 41 -10.01 -2.05 6.20
C GLY A 41 -10.23 -3.01 7.37
N ALA A 42 -9.21 -3.23 8.21
CA ALA A 42 -9.33 -4.06 9.42
C ALA A 42 -10.36 -3.48 10.40
N ARG A 43 -10.37 -2.15 10.62
CA ARG A 43 -11.39 -1.47 11.44
C ARG A 43 -12.78 -1.60 10.84
N ALA A 44 -12.92 -1.44 9.52
CA ALA A 44 -14.22 -1.62 8.86
C ALA A 44 -14.76 -3.05 9.04
N VAL A 45 -13.90 -4.06 9.05
CA VAL A 45 -14.28 -5.45 9.35
C VAL A 45 -14.75 -5.59 10.80
N LEU A 46 -14.00 -5.04 11.76
CA LEU A 46 -14.24 -5.20 13.20
C LEU A 46 -15.41 -4.36 13.74
N ASP A 47 -15.52 -3.12 13.29
CA ASP A 47 -16.41 -2.10 13.87
C ASP A 47 -17.67 -1.87 13.02
N GLY A 48 -17.72 -2.43 11.79
CA GLY A 48 -18.83 -2.26 10.87
C GLY A 48 -20.01 -3.22 11.12
N PRO A 49 -21.18 -2.98 10.49
CA PRO A 49 -22.36 -3.83 10.65
C PRO A 49 -22.06 -5.31 10.30
N PRO A 50 -22.50 -6.29 11.13
CA PRO A 50 -22.10 -7.68 11.02
C PRO A 50 -22.54 -8.35 9.71
N GLU A 51 -23.65 -7.91 9.10
CA GLU A 51 -24.20 -8.44 7.85
C GLU A 51 -23.24 -8.34 6.65
N PHE A 52 -22.22 -7.49 6.74
CA PHE A 52 -21.21 -7.30 5.69
C PHE A 52 -19.79 -7.71 6.14
N ALA A 53 -19.62 -8.21 7.37
CA ALA A 53 -18.30 -8.51 7.94
C ALA A 53 -17.52 -9.53 7.10
N LEU A 54 -18.19 -10.59 6.62
CA LEU A 54 -17.57 -11.61 5.76
C LEU A 54 -17.08 -11.02 4.44
N ARG A 55 -17.89 -10.19 3.78
CA ARG A 55 -17.52 -9.52 2.52
C ARG A 55 -16.30 -8.64 2.72
N ARG A 56 -16.31 -7.78 3.74
CA ARG A 56 -15.18 -6.88 4.04
C ARG A 56 -13.91 -7.67 4.41
N ALA A 57 -14.06 -8.80 5.11
CA ALA A 57 -12.93 -9.66 5.46
C ALA A 57 -12.30 -10.31 4.21
N LEU A 58 -13.11 -10.74 3.24
CA LEU A 58 -12.62 -11.28 1.97
C LEU A 58 -11.93 -10.21 1.11
N GLU A 59 -12.49 -8.99 1.08
CA GLU A 59 -11.89 -7.84 0.40
C GLU A 59 -10.51 -7.52 1.02
N LEU A 60 -10.42 -7.44 2.35
CA LEU A 60 -9.16 -7.22 3.06
C LEU A 60 -8.14 -8.36 2.83
N ALA A 61 -8.58 -9.62 2.89
CA ALA A 61 -7.70 -10.77 2.66
C ALA A 61 -7.13 -10.76 1.23
N SER A 62 -7.92 -10.36 0.23
CA SER A 62 -7.48 -10.25 -1.16
C SER A 62 -6.37 -9.21 -1.32
N VAL A 63 -6.49 -8.06 -0.64
CA VAL A 63 -5.45 -7.02 -0.63
C VAL A 63 -4.18 -7.54 0.03
N VAL A 64 -4.28 -8.18 1.20
CA VAL A 64 -3.12 -8.74 1.92
C VAL A 64 -2.38 -9.78 1.07
N LEU A 65 -3.11 -10.67 0.40
CA LEU A 65 -2.54 -11.69 -0.48
C LEU A 65 -1.86 -11.08 -1.71
N ALA A 66 -2.45 -10.06 -2.33
CA ALA A 66 -1.84 -9.37 -3.46
C ALA A 66 -0.50 -8.70 -3.08
N VAL A 67 -0.44 -8.09 -1.89
CA VAL A 67 0.79 -7.49 -1.36
C VAL A 67 1.85 -8.54 -1.06
N ARG A 68 1.47 -9.65 -0.41
CA ARG A 68 2.36 -10.80 -0.12
C ARG A 68 2.99 -11.40 -1.39
N VAL A 69 2.17 -11.66 -2.40
CA VAL A 69 2.65 -12.23 -3.68
C VAL A 69 3.60 -11.26 -4.40
N GLY A 70 3.33 -9.96 -4.32
CA GLY A 70 4.24 -8.93 -4.82
C GLY A 70 5.60 -8.96 -4.11
N ALA A 71 5.61 -9.05 -2.78
CA ALA A 71 6.83 -9.11 -1.98
C ALA A 71 7.67 -10.39 -2.24
N GLU A 72 7.01 -11.55 -2.34
CA GLU A 72 7.69 -12.82 -2.60
C GLU A 72 8.35 -12.86 -4.00
N ARG A 73 7.69 -12.31 -5.02
CA ARG A 73 8.27 -12.20 -6.38
C ARG A 73 9.50 -11.31 -6.44
N GLU A 74 9.58 -10.31 -5.58
CA GLU A 74 10.68 -9.35 -5.57
C GLU A 74 11.88 -9.91 -4.80
N GLN A 75 11.66 -10.60 -3.68
CA GLN A 75 12.70 -11.34 -2.96
C GLN A 75 13.31 -12.47 -3.82
N ALA A 76 12.50 -13.15 -4.63
CA ALA A 76 12.99 -14.19 -5.54
C ALA A 76 13.95 -13.64 -6.62
N LYS A 77 13.78 -12.39 -7.04
CA LYS A 77 14.68 -11.73 -8.01
C LYS A 77 16.00 -11.29 -7.38
N GLU A 78 16.00 -10.90 -6.10
CA GLU A 78 17.21 -10.48 -5.38
C GLU A 78 18.12 -11.67 -5.01
N GLY A 79 17.54 -12.85 -4.74
CA GLY A 79 18.31 -14.07 -4.43
C GLY A 79 19.00 -14.75 -5.63
N THR A 80 18.88 -14.19 -6.85
CA THR A 80 19.45 -14.76 -8.08
C THR A 80 20.66 -13.95 -8.61
N LYS A 81 21.37 -13.22 -7.74
CA LYS A 81 22.63 -12.53 -8.07
C LYS A 81 23.84 -13.26 -7.50
#